data_AF-A0A2V7YY51-F1
#
_entry.id   AF-A0A2V7YY51-F1
#
_cell.length_a   1.000
_cell.length_b   1.000
_cell.length_c   1.000
_cell.angle_alpha   90.00
_cell.angle_beta   90.00
_cell.angle_gamma   90.00
#
_symmetry.space_group_name_H-M   'P 1'
#
loop_
_entity.id
_entity.type
_entity.pdbx_description
1 polymer ?
#
loop_
_entity_poly.entity_id
_entity_poly.type
_entity_poly.pdbx_seq_one_letter_code
_entity_poly.pdbx_strand_id
1 'polypeptide(L)'
;MRSRREPARGRLALAAAAACAAALFSLVAGAASDVRSGDRFSFALTGARVLAAPGRTFDPGVVVVRGGVIEAVGAPGQVAVPADARTYDLRGKVVHAAFVDPYVPADRLAGKKPRGPSDEEEPPPENPAPRRTQGPATHPLSSVRADERVVDSLVVAERVSDVYRRLGFAVVAAVPQTGILRGRAAVVSLADGPLSGRVLKAESGQVISLAPEPFDFANFTRVGYPMSKMGAVALVRQSFLDSRWWGDAEDAYSKHPAGQARPRFVTASAALLPAARGSETVVFEASDVLALLREVKIAREMKLRALYVGAGDEYRLRDQVAAAKPDLVLRVAFPRPDKMENDAEWLDVSLERLRAIDRAPSNPRWMRDAGVTFSFTTAGLDDADDFSRRVREAIARGLSRADALAAVTTIPARQLGLSDRLGEIAPGKIANLVVESGEPFAASSRVTEIWIDGKRYETPERRETKTAEAEPPADVRSLPARDDGPLAAPKAAVVRGATIWTQGASGIVENMDLLVSGGKVVAVKRGVAVPAGAVEIDGRGKHVTPGIIDCHSHTAIDGQVNEGTNAVTAEVRIQDVLDPFDVAIYRELAGGTTVANVLHGSANAIGGQTSVVKWRRGGGPDDLLLTTAPAG
;
A
#
# COMPACT_ATOMS: atom_id res chain seq x y z
N MET A 1 33.62 -21.13 -88.22
CA MET A 1 33.98 -21.44 -86.81
C MET A 1 33.00 -20.72 -85.90
N ARG A 2 32.00 -21.42 -85.33
CA ARG A 2 31.99 -21.88 -83.93
C ARG A 2 32.42 -20.76 -82.96
N SER A 3 31.47 -20.03 -82.37
CA SER A 3 30.81 -20.33 -81.08
C SER A 3 31.61 -19.83 -79.87
N ARG A 4 31.11 -18.78 -79.19
CA ARG A 4 30.59 -18.86 -77.81
C ARG A 4 30.03 -17.49 -77.36
N ARG A 5 28.72 -17.46 -77.10
CA ARG A 5 28.03 -16.45 -76.29
C ARG A 5 28.38 -16.67 -74.82
N GLU A 6 28.74 -15.62 -74.10
CA GLU A 6 28.64 -15.59 -72.63
C GLU A 6 27.18 -15.34 -72.21
N PRO A 7 26.62 -16.10 -71.25
CA PRO A 7 25.39 -15.70 -70.59
C PRO A 7 25.69 -15.07 -69.22
N ALA A 8 25.07 -13.91 -68.99
CA ALA A 8 24.88 -13.32 -67.68
C ALA A 8 24.08 -14.29 -66.77
N ARG A 9 24.66 -14.63 -65.62
CA ARG A 9 24.03 -15.27 -64.45
C ARG A 9 24.44 -14.43 -63.22
N GLY A 10 23.60 -14.05 -62.28
CA GLY A 10 22.17 -14.28 -62.11
C GLY A 10 21.67 -13.46 -60.93
N ARG A 11 20.61 -12.66 -61.15
CA ARG A 11 19.74 -12.16 -60.10
C ARG A 11 18.68 -13.24 -59.80
N LEU A 12 19.07 -14.30 -59.10
CA LEU A 12 18.09 -15.28 -58.59
C LEU A 12 18.48 -15.98 -57.28
N ALA A 13 19.64 -15.64 -56.69
CA ALA A 13 20.06 -16.24 -55.42
C ALA A 13 19.56 -15.50 -54.16
N LEU A 14 19.00 -14.29 -54.30
CA LEU A 14 18.55 -13.49 -53.14
C LEU A 14 17.07 -13.66 -52.76
N ALA A 15 16.26 -14.29 -53.62
CA ALA A 15 14.83 -14.48 -53.34
C ALA A 15 14.52 -15.80 -52.60
N ALA A 16 15.40 -16.81 -52.69
CA ALA A 16 15.19 -18.10 -52.01
C ALA A 16 15.60 -18.10 -50.53
N ALA A 17 16.55 -17.23 -50.13
CA ALA A 17 16.98 -17.13 -48.73
C ALA A 17 15.96 -16.38 -47.84
N ALA A 18 15.20 -15.45 -48.41
CA ALA A 18 14.15 -14.71 -47.69
C ALA A 18 12.89 -15.57 -47.44
N ALA A 19 12.57 -16.50 -48.35
CA ALA A 19 11.43 -17.41 -48.18
C ALA A 19 11.68 -18.49 -47.10
N CYS A 20 12.92 -18.99 -46.96
CA CYS A 20 13.25 -19.93 -45.89
C CYS A 20 13.34 -19.29 -44.50
N ALA A 21 13.72 -18.01 -44.39
CA ALA A 21 13.75 -17.29 -43.12
C ALA A 21 12.33 -16.95 -42.60
N ALA A 22 11.38 -16.64 -43.50
CA ALA A 22 9.98 -16.43 -43.14
C ALA A 22 9.25 -17.73 -42.77
N ALA A 23 9.62 -18.86 -43.39
CA ALA A 23 9.11 -20.17 -43.02
C ALA A 23 9.66 -20.67 -41.67
N LEU A 24 10.93 -20.38 -41.33
CA LEU A 24 11.47 -20.74 -40.00
C LEU A 24 10.97 -19.84 -38.86
N PHE A 25 10.63 -18.58 -39.11
CA PHE A 25 9.97 -17.74 -38.10
C PHE A 25 8.51 -18.14 -37.83
N SER A 26 7.89 -18.88 -38.75
CA SER A 26 6.53 -19.42 -38.58
C SER A 26 6.50 -20.79 -37.89
N LEU A 27 7.67 -21.43 -37.71
CA LEU A 27 7.79 -22.77 -37.12
C LEU A 27 8.28 -22.79 -35.66
N VAL A 28 8.76 -21.67 -35.12
CA VAL A 28 9.13 -21.55 -33.69
C VAL A 28 7.99 -20.96 -32.83
N ALA A 29 7.00 -20.30 -33.45
CA ALA A 29 5.80 -19.83 -32.76
C ALA A 29 4.77 -20.95 -32.45
N GLY A 30 4.95 -22.16 -33.02
CA GLY A 30 4.07 -23.31 -32.84
C GLY A 30 4.50 -24.32 -31.77
N ALA A 31 5.60 -24.08 -31.05
CA ALA A 31 6.18 -25.06 -30.12
C ALA A 31 5.76 -24.87 -28.64
N ALA A 32 4.92 -23.86 -28.34
CA ALA A 32 4.33 -23.66 -27.00
C ALA A 32 2.81 -23.85 -26.99
N SER A 33 2.19 -24.26 -28.11
CA SER A 33 0.74 -24.38 -28.24
C SER A 33 0.17 -25.75 -27.86
N ASP A 34 0.98 -26.67 -27.32
CA ASP A 34 0.52 -28.02 -26.94
C ASP A 34 0.46 -28.20 -25.41
N VAL A 35 -0.07 -27.19 -24.70
CA VAL A 35 -0.66 -27.42 -23.37
C VAL A 35 -2.00 -28.12 -23.62
N ARG A 36 -1.94 -29.44 -23.77
CA ARG A 36 -3.10 -30.31 -23.84
C ARG A 36 -3.82 -30.31 -22.49
N SER A 37 -4.86 -29.48 -22.33
CA SER A 37 -5.93 -29.75 -21.38
C SER A 37 -7.12 -30.32 -22.14
N GLY A 38 -7.45 -31.57 -21.83
CA GLY A 38 -8.43 -32.43 -22.51
C GLY A 38 -9.90 -32.05 -22.35
N ASP A 39 -10.26 -30.77 -22.30
CA ASP A 39 -11.63 -30.32 -22.51
C ASP A 39 -11.63 -28.96 -23.19
N ARG A 40 -12.03 -28.93 -24.46
CA ARG A 40 -12.29 -27.68 -25.18
C ARG A 40 -13.65 -27.14 -24.73
N PHE A 41 -13.74 -26.66 -23.50
CA PHE A 41 -14.93 -25.92 -23.07
C PHE A 41 -14.99 -24.61 -23.88
N SER A 42 -15.91 -24.57 -24.83
CA SER A 42 -16.32 -23.35 -25.52
C SER A 42 -17.74 -23.00 -25.09
N PHE A 43 -17.94 -21.77 -24.65
CA PHE A 43 -19.25 -21.28 -24.26
C PHE A 43 -19.43 -19.81 -24.58
N ALA A 44 -20.68 -19.38 -24.70
CA ALA A 44 -21.05 -18.00 -24.88
C ALA A 44 -22.03 -17.56 -23.78
N LEU A 45 -21.74 -16.46 -23.12
CA LEU A 45 -22.66 -15.77 -22.22
C LEU A 45 -23.41 -14.71 -23.04
N THR A 46 -24.74 -14.76 -23.07
CA THR A 46 -25.57 -13.91 -23.92
C THR A 46 -26.70 -13.25 -23.12
N GLY A 47 -27.17 -12.10 -23.57
CA GLY A 47 -28.39 -11.46 -23.05
C GLY A 47 -28.23 -10.69 -21.73
N ALA A 48 -27.09 -10.80 -21.05
CA ALA A 48 -26.76 -10.01 -19.86
C ALA A 48 -26.28 -8.60 -20.22
N ARG A 49 -26.34 -7.69 -19.24
CA ARG A 49 -25.57 -6.44 -19.26
C ARG A 49 -24.11 -6.76 -18.94
N VAL A 50 -23.18 -6.47 -19.85
CA VAL A 50 -21.74 -6.79 -19.68
C VAL A 50 -20.95 -5.51 -19.36
N LEU A 51 -20.39 -5.45 -18.16
CA LEU A 51 -19.44 -4.42 -17.73
C LEU A 51 -18.02 -4.87 -18.12
N ALA A 52 -17.62 -4.58 -19.35
CA ALA A 52 -16.37 -5.09 -19.91
C ALA A 52 -15.11 -4.45 -19.27
N ALA A 53 -15.22 -3.18 -18.89
CA ALA A 53 -14.26 -2.43 -18.09
C ALA A 53 -14.98 -1.25 -17.43
N PRO A 54 -14.42 -0.58 -16.41
CA PRO A 54 -15.00 0.64 -15.87
C PRO A 54 -15.30 1.67 -16.97
N GLY A 55 -16.57 2.04 -17.12
CA GLY A 55 -17.04 2.97 -18.17
C GLY A 55 -17.28 2.36 -19.56
N ARG A 56 -17.01 1.06 -19.78
CA ARG A 56 -17.29 0.34 -21.04
C ARG A 56 -18.31 -0.77 -20.80
N THR A 57 -19.50 -0.60 -21.37
CA THR A 57 -20.64 -1.52 -21.15
C THR A 57 -21.30 -1.93 -22.47
N PHE A 58 -21.78 -3.18 -22.53
CA PHE A 58 -22.65 -3.69 -23.59
C PHE A 58 -23.98 -4.15 -22.96
N ASP A 59 -25.10 -3.62 -23.42
CA ASP A 59 -26.42 -3.93 -22.86
C ASP A 59 -27.49 -4.04 -23.96
N PRO A 60 -27.91 -5.27 -24.33
CA PRO A 60 -27.32 -6.56 -23.93
C PRO A 60 -25.92 -6.76 -24.52
N GLY A 61 -25.13 -7.66 -23.92
CA GLY A 61 -23.79 -8.04 -24.36
C GLY A 61 -23.64 -9.53 -24.62
N VAL A 62 -22.56 -9.88 -25.33
CA VAL A 62 -22.13 -11.25 -25.62
C VAL A 62 -20.67 -11.41 -25.24
N VAL A 63 -20.33 -12.49 -24.53
CA VAL A 63 -18.95 -12.90 -24.22
C VAL A 63 -18.74 -14.32 -24.70
N VAL A 64 -17.75 -14.55 -25.55
CA VAL A 64 -17.36 -15.89 -26.02
C VAL A 64 -16.07 -16.30 -25.34
N VAL A 65 -16.06 -17.49 -24.76
CA VAL A 65 -14.92 -18.09 -24.07
C VAL A 65 -14.56 -19.41 -24.73
N ARG A 66 -13.26 -19.64 -24.91
CA ARG A 66 -12.72 -20.88 -25.45
C ARG A 66 -11.43 -21.24 -24.73
N GLY A 67 -11.38 -22.46 -24.18
CA GLY A 67 -10.16 -22.96 -23.52
C GLY A 67 -9.72 -22.09 -22.33
N GLY A 68 -10.68 -21.55 -21.57
CA GLY A 68 -10.39 -20.70 -20.40
C GLY A 68 -9.99 -19.26 -20.72
N VAL A 69 -10.03 -18.85 -21.99
CA VAL A 69 -9.65 -17.50 -22.44
C VAL A 69 -10.85 -16.83 -23.13
N ILE A 70 -10.99 -15.52 -22.92
CA ILE A 70 -12.00 -14.72 -23.61
C ILE A 70 -11.57 -14.56 -25.07
N GLU A 71 -12.39 -15.06 -25.98
CA GLU A 71 -12.16 -15.00 -27.43
C GLU A 71 -12.73 -13.71 -28.02
N ALA A 72 -13.94 -13.31 -27.59
CA ALA A 72 -14.60 -12.10 -28.07
C ALA A 72 -15.59 -11.54 -27.04
N VAL A 73 -15.82 -10.23 -27.09
CA VAL A 73 -16.83 -9.51 -26.29
C VAL A 73 -17.38 -8.32 -27.08
N GLY A 74 -18.69 -8.06 -26.98
CA GLY A 74 -19.33 -6.96 -27.70
C GLY A 74 -20.86 -6.99 -27.65
N ALA A 75 -21.49 -6.14 -28.44
CA ALA A 75 -22.95 -6.15 -28.61
C ALA A 75 -23.40 -7.34 -29.48
N PRO A 76 -24.68 -7.77 -29.37
CA PRO A 76 -25.25 -8.75 -30.28
C PRO A 76 -25.07 -8.33 -31.75
N GLY A 77 -24.69 -9.28 -32.60
CA GLY A 77 -24.41 -9.04 -34.02
C GLY A 77 -22.98 -8.58 -34.34
N GLN A 78 -22.22 -8.08 -33.35
CA GLN A 78 -20.80 -7.77 -33.51
C GLN A 78 -19.90 -8.95 -33.14
N VAL A 79 -20.40 -9.84 -32.27
CA VAL A 79 -19.71 -11.06 -31.84
C VAL A 79 -20.43 -12.27 -32.41
N ALA A 80 -19.72 -13.07 -33.21
CA ALA A 80 -20.21 -14.34 -33.69
C ALA A 80 -20.10 -15.38 -32.57
N VAL A 81 -21.22 -16.02 -32.21
CA VAL A 81 -21.23 -17.15 -31.29
C VAL A 81 -20.85 -18.41 -32.10
N PRO A 82 -19.74 -19.10 -31.77
CA PRO A 82 -19.35 -20.31 -32.48
C PRO A 82 -20.42 -21.41 -32.36
N ALA A 83 -20.63 -22.18 -33.42
CA ALA A 83 -21.66 -23.23 -33.44
C ALA A 83 -21.39 -24.37 -32.42
N ASP A 84 -20.13 -24.56 -32.04
CA ASP A 84 -19.69 -25.52 -31.02
C ASP A 84 -19.76 -24.97 -29.59
N ALA A 85 -20.03 -23.66 -29.42
CA ALA A 85 -20.09 -23.03 -28.11
C ALA A 85 -21.43 -23.30 -27.41
N ARG A 86 -21.36 -23.81 -26.17
CA ARG A 86 -22.55 -23.90 -25.32
C ARG A 86 -23.03 -22.50 -24.95
N THR A 87 -24.29 -22.17 -25.25
CA THR A 87 -24.85 -20.85 -24.93
C THR A 87 -25.51 -20.85 -23.56
N TYR A 88 -25.18 -19.83 -22.76
CA TYR A 88 -25.84 -19.49 -21.49
C TYR A 88 -26.58 -18.17 -21.68
N ASP A 89 -27.90 -18.21 -21.49
CA ASP A 89 -28.75 -17.03 -21.52
C ASP A 89 -28.83 -16.44 -20.10
N LEU A 90 -28.30 -15.22 -19.97
CA LEU A 90 -28.17 -14.49 -18.71
C LEU A 90 -29.01 -13.20 -18.72
N ARG A 91 -30.14 -13.19 -19.45
CA ARG A 91 -31.08 -12.07 -19.42
C ARG A 91 -31.44 -11.68 -17.98
N GLY A 92 -31.39 -10.37 -17.71
CA GLY A 92 -31.65 -9.79 -16.39
C GLY A 92 -30.50 -9.95 -15.38
N LYS A 93 -29.31 -10.43 -15.82
CA LYS A 93 -28.09 -10.49 -15.02
C LYS A 93 -27.08 -9.43 -15.49
N VAL A 94 -26.11 -9.17 -14.61
CA VAL A 94 -24.94 -8.35 -14.94
C VAL A 94 -23.69 -9.24 -14.94
N VAL A 95 -22.84 -9.09 -15.95
CA VAL A 95 -21.57 -9.81 -16.06
C VAL A 95 -20.41 -8.82 -16.01
N HIS A 96 -19.42 -9.07 -15.16
CA HIS A 96 -18.20 -8.26 -15.08
C HIS A 96 -16.96 -9.15 -14.87
N ALA A 97 -15.77 -8.55 -14.99
CA ALA A 97 -14.52 -9.26 -14.69
C ALA A 97 -14.48 -9.60 -13.20
N ALA A 98 -14.01 -10.80 -12.86
CA ALA A 98 -13.90 -11.20 -11.46
C ALA A 98 -12.90 -10.33 -10.69
N PHE A 99 -13.15 -10.20 -9.39
CA PHE A 99 -12.35 -9.37 -8.52
C PHE A 99 -10.97 -9.99 -8.26
N VAL A 100 -10.00 -9.11 -8.02
CA VAL A 100 -8.61 -9.40 -7.69
C VAL A 100 -8.29 -8.74 -6.36
N ASP A 101 -7.93 -9.53 -5.34
CA ASP A 101 -7.43 -8.99 -4.07
C ASP A 101 -5.89 -8.93 -4.14
N PRO A 102 -5.27 -7.75 -4.18
CA PRO A 102 -3.82 -7.62 -4.34
C PRO A 102 -3.03 -7.84 -3.04
N TYR A 103 -3.70 -8.12 -1.91
CA TYR A 103 -3.01 -8.33 -0.64
C TYR A 103 -3.83 -9.20 0.33
N VAL A 104 -3.54 -10.49 0.42
CA VAL A 104 -4.19 -11.39 1.40
C VAL A 104 -3.14 -12.11 2.24
N PRO A 105 -3.14 -11.90 3.58
CA PRO A 105 -2.36 -12.70 4.52
C PRO A 105 -2.40 -14.21 4.23
N ALA A 106 -1.24 -14.85 4.13
CA ALA A 106 -1.17 -16.30 3.88
C ALA A 106 -1.89 -17.11 4.97
N ASP A 107 -1.84 -16.67 6.23
CA ASP A 107 -2.54 -17.32 7.33
C ASP A 107 -4.06 -17.27 7.17
N ARG A 108 -4.60 -16.18 6.62
CA ARG A 108 -6.03 -16.08 6.29
C ARG A 108 -6.42 -17.05 5.19
N LEU A 109 -5.58 -17.20 4.17
CA LEU A 109 -5.81 -18.19 3.09
C LEU A 109 -5.78 -19.62 3.62
N ALA A 110 -4.93 -19.91 4.61
CA ALA A 110 -4.92 -21.18 5.33
C ALA A 110 -6.16 -21.36 6.24
N GLY A 111 -6.99 -20.32 6.38
CA GLY A 111 -8.22 -20.34 7.17
C GLY A 111 -8.01 -20.04 8.67
N LYS A 112 -6.83 -19.59 9.08
CA LYS A 112 -6.63 -19.10 10.45
C LYS A 112 -7.44 -17.83 10.65
N LYS A 113 -8.01 -17.66 11.86
CA LYS A 113 -8.72 -16.43 12.20
C LYS A 113 -7.73 -15.25 12.24
N PRO A 114 -8.15 -14.03 11.87
CA PRO A 114 -7.37 -12.84 12.17
C PRO A 114 -7.10 -12.78 13.67
N ARG A 115 -5.87 -12.44 14.08
CA ARG A 115 -5.56 -12.15 15.49
C ARG A 115 -6.22 -10.81 15.84
N GLY A 116 -7.13 -10.82 16.82
CA GLY A 116 -7.73 -9.62 17.38
C GLY A 116 -6.85 -8.96 18.45
N PRO A 117 -7.15 -7.71 18.86
CA PRO A 117 -6.41 -7.01 19.93
C PRO A 117 -6.46 -7.73 21.28
N SER A 118 -7.52 -8.50 21.54
CA SER A 118 -7.68 -9.31 22.76
C SER A 118 -6.99 -10.67 22.70
N ASP A 119 -6.47 -11.08 21.54
CA ASP A 119 -5.82 -12.38 21.37
C ASP A 119 -4.35 -12.35 21.84
N GLU A 120 -3.89 -11.24 22.43
CA GLU A 120 -2.59 -11.13 23.11
C GLU A 120 -2.48 -12.02 24.36
N GLU A 121 -3.60 -12.58 24.83
CA GLU A 121 -3.67 -13.49 25.99
C GLU A 121 -3.66 -14.98 25.64
N GLU A 122 -3.56 -15.39 24.36
CA GLU A 122 -3.43 -16.82 24.06
C GLU A 122 -2.09 -17.35 24.62
N PRO A 123 -2.10 -18.35 25.51
CA PRO A 123 -0.87 -18.94 26.00
C PRO A 123 -0.08 -19.49 24.81
N PRO A 124 1.26 -19.34 24.80
CA PRO A 124 2.06 -19.79 23.69
C PRO A 124 1.78 -21.27 23.42
N PRO A 125 1.75 -21.69 22.14
CA PRO A 125 1.54 -23.09 21.81
C PRO A 125 2.57 -23.95 22.55
N GLU A 126 2.14 -25.06 23.15
CA GLU A 126 3.00 -26.00 23.91
C GLU A 126 4.23 -26.44 23.12
N ASN A 127 4.17 -26.38 21.79
CA ASN A 127 5.32 -26.45 20.89
C ASN A 127 5.44 -25.15 20.09
N PRO A 128 6.35 -24.22 20.44
CA PRO A 128 6.68 -23.12 19.54
C PRO A 128 7.15 -23.68 18.20
N ALA A 129 6.74 -23.04 17.11
CA ALA A 129 7.23 -23.40 15.78
C ALA A 129 8.77 -23.47 15.82
N PRO A 130 9.39 -24.53 15.26
CA PRO A 130 10.83 -24.69 15.36
C PRO A 130 11.52 -23.43 14.84
N ARG A 131 12.44 -22.88 15.65
CA ARG A 131 13.33 -21.79 15.19
C ARG A 131 13.96 -22.26 13.89
N ARG A 132 13.81 -21.46 12.83
CA ARG A 132 14.39 -21.73 11.50
C ARG A 132 15.81 -22.26 11.68
N THR A 133 16.09 -23.44 11.14
CA THR A 133 17.47 -23.90 10.97
C THR A 133 18.13 -22.96 9.98
N GLN A 134 18.79 -21.91 10.49
CA GLN A 134 19.51 -20.95 9.69
C GLN A 134 20.67 -21.69 9.01
N GLY A 135 20.51 -21.96 7.71
CA GLY A 135 21.63 -22.40 6.89
C GLY A 135 22.73 -21.33 6.89
N PRO A 136 24.00 -21.70 6.67
CA PRO A 136 25.14 -20.78 6.82
C PRO A 136 25.12 -19.58 5.86
N ALA A 137 24.30 -19.63 4.80
CA ALA A 137 24.12 -18.56 3.82
C ALA A 137 22.96 -17.60 4.14
N THR A 138 22.19 -17.87 5.20
CA THR A 138 21.04 -17.04 5.58
C THR A 138 21.48 -15.72 6.25
N HIS A 139 20.59 -14.73 6.24
CA HIS A 139 20.84 -13.46 6.92
C HIS A 139 20.92 -13.66 8.45
N PRO A 140 21.88 -13.03 9.17
CA PRO A 140 22.05 -13.23 10.60
C PRO A 140 20.85 -12.76 11.44
N LEU A 141 20.15 -11.73 10.98
CA LEU A 141 18.93 -11.23 11.62
C LEU A 141 17.69 -12.03 11.16
N SER A 142 16.95 -12.59 12.10
CA SER A 142 15.73 -13.38 11.86
C SER A 142 14.54 -12.56 11.31
N SER A 143 14.62 -11.23 11.44
CA SER A 143 13.71 -10.24 10.89
C SER A 143 13.93 -10.00 9.39
N VAL A 144 15.02 -10.51 8.81
CA VAL A 144 15.31 -10.44 7.37
C VAL A 144 15.08 -11.80 6.72
N ARG A 145 13.99 -11.89 5.97
CA ARG A 145 13.47 -13.10 5.32
C ARG A 145 13.23 -12.89 3.83
N ALA A 146 14.01 -12.01 3.20
CA ALA A 146 13.80 -11.65 1.79
C ALA A 146 13.95 -12.83 0.80
N ASP A 147 14.61 -13.89 1.23
CA ASP A 147 14.76 -15.17 0.52
C ASP A 147 13.56 -16.11 0.68
N GLU A 148 12.65 -15.85 1.62
CA GLU A 148 11.42 -16.64 1.77
C GLU A 148 10.45 -16.37 0.62
N ARG A 149 9.80 -17.43 0.15
CA ARG A 149 8.74 -17.34 -0.86
C ARG A 149 7.48 -17.96 -0.31
N VAL A 150 6.41 -17.19 -0.25
CA VAL A 150 5.15 -17.68 0.32
C VAL A 150 4.62 -18.89 -0.45
N VAL A 151 4.84 -18.96 -1.76
CA VAL A 151 4.36 -20.05 -2.63
C VAL A 151 4.85 -21.43 -2.19
N ASP A 152 6.02 -21.52 -1.55
CA ASP A 152 6.62 -22.79 -1.12
C ASP A 152 5.91 -23.41 0.10
N SER A 153 5.14 -22.61 0.85
CA SER A 153 4.41 -23.03 2.05
C SER A 153 2.92 -22.67 2.04
N LEU A 154 2.43 -22.08 0.94
CA LEU A 154 1.08 -21.55 0.84
C LEU A 154 0.04 -22.65 0.92
N VAL A 155 -0.92 -22.47 1.83
CA VAL A 155 -2.15 -23.27 1.90
C VAL A 155 -3.32 -22.36 1.59
N VAL A 156 -4.18 -22.77 0.65
CA VAL A 156 -5.45 -22.10 0.36
C VAL A 156 -6.57 -23.07 0.67
N ALA A 157 -7.21 -22.87 1.82
CA ALA A 157 -8.28 -23.73 2.29
C ALA A 157 -9.53 -23.57 1.42
N GLU A 158 -10.18 -24.67 1.05
CA GLU A 158 -11.32 -24.63 0.12
C GLU A 158 -12.48 -23.79 0.64
N ARG A 159 -12.79 -23.90 1.95
CA ARG A 159 -13.80 -23.04 2.60
C ARG A 159 -13.50 -21.54 2.47
N VAL A 160 -12.23 -21.16 2.38
CA VAL A 160 -11.82 -19.76 2.18
C VAL A 160 -11.99 -19.40 0.71
N SER A 161 -11.55 -20.25 -0.23
CA SER A 161 -11.83 -20.07 -1.66
C SER A 161 -13.33 -19.85 -1.91
N ASP A 162 -14.20 -20.65 -1.28
CA ASP A 162 -15.66 -20.53 -1.44
C ASP A 162 -16.20 -19.19 -0.94
N VAL A 163 -15.69 -18.67 0.19
CA VAL A 163 -16.07 -17.33 0.68
C VAL A 163 -15.69 -16.27 -0.36
N TYR A 164 -14.45 -16.30 -0.84
CA TYR A 164 -13.96 -15.31 -1.80
C TYR A 164 -14.67 -15.39 -3.14
N ARG A 165 -14.95 -16.60 -3.64
CA ARG A 165 -15.75 -16.85 -4.85
C ARG A 165 -17.15 -16.24 -4.74
N ARG A 166 -17.83 -16.42 -3.59
CA ARG A 166 -19.15 -15.82 -3.33
C ARG A 166 -19.12 -14.28 -3.28
N LEU A 167 -17.97 -13.72 -2.93
CA LEU A 167 -17.73 -12.27 -2.96
C LEU A 167 -17.33 -11.76 -4.35
N GLY A 168 -17.12 -12.65 -5.32
CA GLY A 168 -16.74 -12.31 -6.69
C GLY A 168 -15.23 -12.32 -6.95
N PHE A 169 -14.40 -12.73 -5.99
CA PHE A 169 -12.95 -12.84 -6.17
C PHE A 169 -12.57 -14.15 -6.88
N ALA A 170 -11.74 -14.03 -7.92
CA ALA A 170 -11.13 -15.17 -8.61
C ALA A 170 -9.62 -15.28 -8.36
N VAL A 171 -8.97 -14.18 -7.97
CA VAL A 171 -7.51 -14.09 -7.85
C VAL A 171 -7.14 -13.36 -6.57
N VAL A 172 -6.12 -13.86 -5.88
CA VAL A 172 -5.56 -13.24 -4.67
C VAL A 172 -4.04 -13.20 -4.75
N ALA A 173 -3.41 -12.17 -4.18
CA ALA A 173 -1.99 -12.18 -3.89
C ALA A 173 -1.76 -12.59 -2.43
N ALA A 174 -1.24 -13.81 -2.24
CA ALA A 174 -0.84 -14.32 -0.93
C ALA A 174 0.43 -13.61 -0.46
N VAL A 175 0.46 -13.14 0.79
CA VAL A 175 1.61 -12.41 1.34
C VAL A 175 2.16 -13.06 2.62
N PRO A 176 3.49 -13.11 2.79
CA PRO A 176 4.11 -13.51 4.05
C PRO A 176 3.92 -12.42 5.12
N GLN A 177 3.91 -12.82 6.40
CA GLN A 177 3.55 -11.92 7.52
C GLN A 177 4.63 -11.76 8.59
N THR A 178 5.73 -12.51 8.53
CA THR A 178 6.71 -12.54 9.62
C THR A 178 7.99 -11.77 9.27
N GLY A 179 8.46 -10.94 10.19
CA GLY A 179 9.68 -10.15 10.05
C GLY A 179 9.47 -8.76 9.43
N ILE A 180 10.57 -8.04 9.28
CA ILE A 180 10.63 -6.71 8.67
C ILE A 180 10.68 -6.84 7.15
N LEU A 181 11.66 -7.59 6.63
CA LEU A 181 11.68 -8.01 5.23
C LEU A 181 11.09 -9.40 5.16
N ARG A 182 9.81 -9.52 4.80
CA ARG A 182 9.01 -10.74 5.00
C ARG A 182 9.19 -11.79 3.91
N GLY A 183 9.81 -11.42 2.79
CA GLY A 183 9.98 -12.28 1.62
C GLY A 183 8.97 -11.98 0.51
N ARG A 184 8.79 -12.93 -0.39
CA ARG A 184 8.01 -12.75 -1.63
C ARG A 184 6.57 -13.19 -1.52
N ALA A 185 5.69 -12.33 -2.02
CA ALA A 185 4.28 -12.64 -2.26
C ALA A 185 4.09 -13.44 -3.56
N ALA A 186 2.99 -14.19 -3.67
CA ALA A 186 2.61 -14.95 -4.86
C ALA A 186 1.16 -14.68 -5.26
N VAL A 187 0.87 -14.60 -6.55
CA VAL A 187 -0.50 -14.43 -7.08
C VAL A 187 -1.04 -15.78 -7.52
N VAL A 188 -2.21 -16.14 -6.97
CA VAL A 188 -2.84 -17.44 -7.20
C VAL A 188 -4.32 -17.30 -7.58
N SER A 189 -4.76 -18.20 -8.44
CA SER A 189 -6.17 -18.43 -8.80
C SER A 189 -6.89 -19.10 -7.64
N LEU A 190 -8.17 -18.76 -7.48
CA LEU A 190 -9.10 -19.41 -6.57
C LEU A 190 -9.85 -20.57 -7.25
N ALA A 191 -9.39 -21.09 -8.40
CA ALA A 191 -9.91 -22.32 -8.99
C ALA A 191 -9.68 -23.55 -8.08
N ASP A 192 -10.32 -24.67 -8.39
CA ASP A 192 -10.09 -25.94 -7.69
C ASP A 192 -8.79 -26.60 -8.17
N GLY A 193 -8.41 -27.68 -7.47
CA GLY A 193 -7.29 -28.52 -7.86
C GLY A 193 -5.99 -28.12 -7.18
N PRO A 194 -4.88 -28.77 -7.57
CA PRO A 194 -3.59 -28.58 -6.91
C PRO A 194 -3.08 -27.15 -7.10
N LEU A 195 -2.41 -26.61 -6.07
CA LEU A 195 -1.86 -25.25 -6.09
C LEU A 195 -0.94 -25.01 -7.29
N SER A 196 -0.20 -26.03 -7.76
CA SER A 196 0.68 -25.94 -8.92
C SER A 196 -0.03 -25.50 -10.20
N GLY A 197 -1.31 -25.83 -10.38
CA GLY A 197 -2.13 -25.37 -11.51
C GLY A 197 -2.76 -24.00 -11.30
N ARG A 198 -2.64 -23.43 -10.10
CA ARG A 198 -3.30 -22.18 -9.69
C ARG A 198 -2.35 -21.00 -9.58
N VAL A 199 -1.03 -21.19 -9.67
CA VAL A 199 -0.06 -20.10 -9.55
C VAL A 199 -0.04 -19.26 -10.84
N LEU A 200 -0.44 -17.99 -10.74
CA LEU A 200 -0.39 -17.04 -11.87
C LEU A 200 0.96 -16.30 -11.92
N LYS A 201 1.54 -16.03 -10.75
CA LYS A 201 2.85 -15.40 -10.57
C LYS A 201 3.47 -15.85 -9.25
N ALA A 202 4.51 -16.68 -9.29
CA ALA A 202 5.14 -17.23 -8.09
C ALA A 202 5.85 -16.17 -7.24
N GLU A 203 6.34 -15.11 -7.87
CA GLU A 203 7.12 -14.03 -7.26
C GLU A 203 6.55 -12.69 -7.74
N SER A 204 5.68 -12.09 -6.93
CA SER A 204 4.94 -10.88 -7.31
C SER A 204 5.55 -9.58 -6.79
N GLY A 205 6.22 -9.65 -5.64
CA GLY A 205 6.97 -8.55 -5.04
C GLY A 205 7.53 -8.91 -3.65
N GLN A 206 8.50 -8.13 -3.19
CA GLN A 206 9.08 -8.22 -1.84
C GLN A 206 8.18 -7.50 -0.85
N VAL A 207 7.75 -8.17 0.22
CA VAL A 207 6.86 -7.60 1.24
C VAL A 207 7.69 -7.09 2.42
N ILE A 208 7.45 -5.85 2.83
CA ILE A 208 8.14 -5.18 3.92
C ILE A 208 7.12 -4.60 4.90
N SER A 209 7.42 -4.67 6.19
CA SER A 209 6.72 -3.92 7.23
C SER A 209 7.73 -3.26 8.15
N LEU A 210 7.48 -2.00 8.54
CA LEU A 210 8.32 -1.27 9.49
C LEU A 210 7.87 -1.41 10.94
N ALA A 211 6.84 -2.23 11.21
CA ALA A 211 6.42 -2.54 12.56
C ALA A 211 7.46 -3.50 13.19
N PRO A 212 8.20 -3.07 14.24
CA PRO A 212 9.06 -3.99 14.98
C PRO A 212 8.21 -5.09 15.64
N GLU A 213 8.76 -6.30 15.73
CA GLU A 213 8.10 -7.40 16.42
C GLU A 213 7.99 -7.05 17.92
N PRO A 214 6.83 -7.26 18.56
CA PRO A 214 6.62 -6.92 19.97
C PRO A 214 7.57 -7.70 20.88
N PHE A 215 7.91 -7.11 22.03
CA PHE A 215 8.71 -7.77 23.06
C PHE A 215 7.91 -8.94 23.65
N ASP A 216 8.43 -10.16 23.51
CA ASP A 216 7.85 -11.35 24.13
C ASP A 216 8.21 -11.37 25.63
N PHE A 217 7.36 -10.71 26.43
CA PHE A 217 7.47 -10.65 27.89
C PHE A 217 7.32 -12.02 28.54
N ALA A 218 6.60 -12.96 27.93
CA ALA A 218 6.34 -14.29 28.48
C ALA A 218 7.61 -15.15 28.48
N ASN A 219 8.45 -15.04 27.45
CA ASN A 219 9.63 -15.88 27.30
C ASN A 219 10.95 -15.21 27.71
N PHE A 220 10.95 -13.93 28.10
CA PHE A 220 12.17 -13.15 28.38
C PHE A 220 13.26 -13.33 27.30
N THR A 221 12.86 -13.61 26.05
CA THR A 221 13.82 -13.81 24.98
C THR A 221 14.26 -12.47 24.45
N ARG A 222 15.58 -12.30 24.25
CA ARG A 222 16.14 -11.07 23.69
C ARG A 222 15.42 -10.77 22.37
N VAL A 223 14.76 -9.61 22.30
CA VAL A 223 14.32 -9.03 21.02
C VAL A 223 15.58 -8.81 20.19
N GLY A 224 15.71 -9.56 19.10
CA GLY A 224 16.78 -9.32 18.13
C GLY A 224 16.54 -7.98 17.44
N TYR A 225 17.62 -7.35 16.95
CA TYR A 225 17.49 -6.12 16.18
C TYR A 225 16.53 -6.32 14.98
N PRO A 226 15.60 -5.38 14.72
CA PRO A 226 15.38 -4.11 15.42
C PRO A 226 14.23 -4.18 16.44
N MET A 227 14.30 -3.39 17.51
CA MET A 227 13.19 -3.24 18.48
C MET A 227 12.42 -1.92 18.35
N SER A 228 12.92 -0.98 17.52
CA SER A 228 12.31 0.33 17.30
C SER A 228 11.92 0.53 15.83
N LYS A 229 10.99 1.45 15.58
CA LYS A 229 10.62 1.86 14.21
C LYS A 229 11.84 2.44 13.46
N MET A 230 12.66 3.25 14.13
CA MET A 230 13.88 3.81 13.53
C MET A 230 14.91 2.72 13.17
N GLY A 231 15.03 1.67 13.99
CA GLY A 231 15.85 0.50 13.71
C GLY A 231 15.32 -0.31 12.53
N ALA A 232 14.00 -0.48 12.41
CA ALA A 232 13.38 -1.11 11.25
C ALA A 232 13.65 -0.33 9.96
N VAL A 233 13.56 1.00 9.99
CA VAL A 233 13.93 1.87 8.86
C VAL A 233 15.40 1.68 8.48
N ALA A 234 16.31 1.73 9.46
CA ALA A 234 17.73 1.53 9.22
C ALA A 234 18.04 0.14 8.67
N LEU A 235 17.36 -0.91 9.16
CA LEU A 235 17.50 -2.28 8.66
C LEU A 235 17.11 -2.38 7.18
N VAL A 236 15.98 -1.78 6.81
CA VAL A 236 15.51 -1.79 5.41
C VAL A 236 16.51 -1.05 4.52
N ARG A 237 16.97 0.14 4.91
CA ARG A 237 18.01 0.87 4.17
C ARG A 237 19.27 0.03 3.99
N GLN A 238 19.79 -0.52 5.09
CA GLN A 238 21.01 -1.33 5.06
C GLN A 238 20.86 -2.55 4.16
N SER A 239 19.73 -3.26 4.25
CA SER A 239 19.47 -4.46 3.43
C SER A 239 19.48 -4.17 1.93
N PHE A 240 18.91 -3.04 1.51
CA PHE A 240 18.95 -2.62 0.09
C PHE A 240 20.33 -2.11 -0.34
N LEU A 241 21.07 -1.42 0.52
CA LEU A 241 22.45 -1.00 0.25
C LEU A 241 23.37 -2.20 0.09
N ASP A 242 23.28 -3.17 1.01
CA ASP A 242 24.06 -4.41 0.98
C ASP A 242 23.74 -5.24 -0.25
N SER A 243 22.46 -5.35 -0.62
CA SER A 243 22.05 -6.06 -1.83
C SER A 243 22.63 -5.43 -3.10
N ARG A 244 22.61 -4.10 -3.22
CA ARG A 244 23.23 -3.39 -4.35
C ARG A 244 24.74 -3.61 -4.41
N TRP A 245 25.41 -3.35 -3.28
CA TRP A 245 26.85 -3.55 -3.17
C TRP A 245 27.24 -4.98 -3.55
N TRP A 246 26.50 -5.97 -3.04
CA TRP A 246 26.73 -7.38 -3.34
C TRP A 246 26.57 -7.68 -4.83
N GLY A 247 25.52 -7.18 -5.47
CA GLY A 247 25.29 -7.35 -6.90
C GLY A 247 26.37 -6.68 -7.76
N ASP A 248 26.81 -5.48 -7.38
CA ASP A 248 27.89 -4.77 -8.07
C ASP A 248 29.25 -5.50 -7.90
N ALA A 249 29.49 -6.08 -6.73
CA ALA A 249 30.68 -6.89 -6.46
C ALA A 249 30.69 -8.19 -7.27
N GLU A 250 29.55 -8.89 -7.39
CA GLU A 250 29.42 -10.09 -8.25
C GLU A 250 29.62 -9.75 -9.73
N ASP A 251 29.07 -8.63 -10.20
CA ASP A 251 29.28 -8.14 -11.58
C ASP A 251 30.75 -7.79 -11.84
N ALA A 252 31.43 -7.15 -10.87
CA ALA A 252 32.86 -6.82 -10.95
C ALA A 252 33.74 -8.07 -10.98
N TYR A 253 33.49 -9.01 -10.07
CA TYR A 253 34.21 -10.29 -10.00
C TYR A 253 34.02 -11.10 -11.29
N SER A 254 32.80 -11.15 -11.83
CA SER A 254 32.49 -11.87 -13.07
C SER A 254 33.22 -11.30 -14.30
N LYS A 255 33.45 -9.99 -14.33
CA LYS A 255 34.17 -9.32 -15.43
C LYS A 255 35.70 -9.40 -15.26
N HIS A 256 36.20 -9.26 -14.03
CA HIS A 256 37.63 -9.16 -13.73
C HIS A 256 38.02 -9.94 -12.47
N PRO A 257 38.01 -11.29 -12.50
CA PRO A 257 38.20 -12.11 -11.31
C PRO A 257 39.66 -12.15 -10.82
N ALA A 258 40.62 -11.80 -11.67
CA ALA A 258 42.05 -11.91 -11.34
C ALA A 258 42.43 -11.00 -10.15
N GLY A 259 42.97 -11.60 -9.09
CA GLY A 259 43.41 -10.89 -7.88
C GLY A 259 42.29 -10.47 -6.93
N GLN A 260 41.04 -10.83 -7.20
CA GLN A 260 39.90 -10.51 -6.34
C GLN A 260 39.38 -11.74 -5.59
N ALA A 261 38.93 -11.54 -4.35
CA ALA A 261 38.19 -12.56 -3.63
C ALA A 261 36.74 -12.60 -4.15
N ARG A 262 36.18 -13.81 -4.29
CA ARG A 262 34.78 -13.98 -4.65
C ARG A 262 33.89 -13.39 -3.54
N PRO A 263 32.87 -12.57 -3.86
CA PRO A 263 31.92 -12.09 -2.87
C PRO A 263 31.24 -13.25 -2.13
N ARG A 264 31.00 -13.09 -0.82
CA ARG A 264 30.28 -14.09 -0.03
C ARG A 264 28.82 -14.13 -0.47
N PHE A 265 28.28 -15.30 -0.75
CA PHE A 265 26.86 -15.46 -1.07
C PHE A 265 26.00 -15.31 0.18
N VAL A 266 25.00 -14.42 0.12
CA VAL A 266 23.97 -14.24 1.15
C VAL A 266 22.60 -14.34 0.49
N THR A 267 21.77 -15.30 0.91
CA THR A 267 20.50 -15.61 0.24
C THR A 267 19.58 -14.39 0.17
N ALA A 268 19.46 -13.65 1.28
CA ALA A 268 18.64 -12.45 1.37
C ALA A 268 19.13 -11.33 0.43
N SER A 269 20.44 -11.07 0.35
CA SER A 269 21.00 -10.03 -0.53
C SER A 269 20.77 -10.36 -2.00
N ALA A 270 21.00 -11.61 -2.40
CA ALA A 270 20.72 -12.09 -3.76
C ALA A 270 19.22 -12.01 -4.08
N ALA A 271 18.38 -12.40 -3.13
CA ALA A 271 16.93 -12.31 -3.25
C ALA A 271 16.44 -10.86 -3.34
N LEU A 272 17.03 -9.89 -2.64
CA LEU A 272 16.59 -8.49 -2.73
C LEU A 272 17.05 -7.78 -3.99
N LEU A 273 18.03 -8.33 -4.71
CA LEU A 273 18.71 -7.62 -5.80
C LEU A 273 17.78 -7.11 -6.90
N PRO A 274 16.76 -7.86 -7.38
CA PRO A 274 15.80 -7.34 -8.36
C PRO A 274 15.03 -6.12 -7.85
N ALA A 275 14.55 -6.14 -6.60
CA ALA A 275 13.89 -5.01 -5.98
C ALA A 275 14.85 -3.82 -5.78
N ALA A 276 16.09 -4.11 -5.36
CA ALA A 276 17.14 -3.11 -5.19
C ALA A 276 17.55 -2.44 -6.52
N ARG A 277 17.41 -3.14 -7.66
CA ARG A 277 17.61 -2.63 -9.02
C ARG A 277 16.34 -2.03 -9.66
N GLY A 278 15.21 -2.06 -8.94
CA GLY A 278 13.94 -1.48 -9.39
C GLY A 278 13.15 -2.31 -10.40
N SER A 279 13.54 -3.57 -10.64
CA SER A 279 12.83 -4.48 -11.57
C SER A 279 11.73 -5.29 -10.90
N GLU A 280 11.75 -5.41 -9.57
CA GLU A 280 10.72 -6.06 -8.75
C GLU A 280 10.00 -5.04 -7.89
N THR A 281 8.68 -5.20 -7.72
CA THR A 281 7.87 -4.35 -6.84
C THR A 281 8.17 -4.65 -5.38
N VAL A 282 8.26 -3.62 -4.55
CA VAL A 282 8.27 -3.72 -3.09
C VAL A 282 6.89 -3.33 -2.57
N VAL A 283 6.29 -4.19 -1.76
CA VAL A 283 5.00 -3.96 -1.12
C VAL A 283 5.26 -3.58 0.32
N PHE A 284 5.00 -2.32 0.69
CA PHE A 284 5.09 -1.85 2.07
C PHE A 284 3.74 -1.97 2.76
N GLU A 285 3.73 -2.49 3.99
CA GLU A 285 2.55 -2.52 4.85
C GLU A 285 2.62 -1.42 5.92
N ALA A 286 1.82 -0.37 5.71
CA ALA A 286 1.70 0.75 6.63
C ALA A 286 0.73 0.44 7.77
N SER A 287 1.13 0.81 8.99
CA SER A 287 0.30 0.75 10.20
C SER A 287 -0.63 1.96 10.34
N ASP A 288 -0.26 3.09 9.76
CA ASP A 288 -0.92 4.39 9.85
C ASP A 288 -0.40 5.31 8.71
N VAL A 289 -0.96 6.51 8.59
CA VAL A 289 -0.55 7.48 7.57
C VAL A 289 0.91 7.96 7.73
N LEU A 290 1.47 7.97 8.94
CA LEU A 290 2.86 8.38 9.16
C LEU A 290 3.82 7.31 8.63
N ALA A 291 3.52 6.04 8.92
CA ALA A 291 4.22 4.90 8.35
C ALA A 291 4.18 4.93 6.82
N LEU A 292 3.01 5.19 6.22
CA LEU A 292 2.89 5.34 4.77
C LEU A 292 3.83 6.42 4.21
N LEU A 293 3.83 7.63 4.79
CA LEU A 293 4.67 8.72 4.30
C LEU A 293 6.17 8.44 4.51
N ARG A 294 6.52 7.77 5.62
CA ARG A 294 7.87 7.29 5.91
C ARG A 294 8.34 6.27 4.89
N GLU A 295 7.51 5.28 4.58
CA GLU A 295 7.77 4.26 3.56
C GLU A 295 7.93 4.88 2.17
N VAL A 296 7.10 5.87 1.81
CA VAL A 296 7.25 6.62 0.56
C VAL A 296 8.62 7.32 0.49
N LYS A 297 9.06 7.94 1.60
CA LYS A 297 10.37 8.60 1.67
C LYS A 297 11.51 7.60 1.48
N ILE A 298 11.43 6.45 2.14
CA ILE A 298 12.41 5.36 2.02
C ILE A 298 12.44 4.82 0.59
N ALA A 299 11.28 4.53 -0.01
CA ALA A 299 11.19 4.03 -1.36
C ALA A 299 11.79 5.02 -2.37
N ARG A 300 11.58 6.34 -2.19
CA ARG A 300 12.17 7.38 -3.03
C ARG A 300 13.69 7.49 -2.85
N GLU A 301 14.15 7.55 -1.60
CA GLU A 301 15.58 7.56 -1.24
C GLU A 301 16.30 6.37 -1.89
N MET A 302 15.69 5.20 -1.76
CA MET A 302 16.21 3.94 -2.28
C MET A 302 15.79 3.65 -3.72
N LYS A 303 15.12 4.56 -4.45
CA LYS A 303 14.68 4.37 -5.85
C LYS A 303 13.93 3.05 -6.11
N LEU A 304 13.08 2.64 -5.18
CA LEU A 304 12.31 1.41 -5.25
C LEU A 304 11.01 1.63 -6.02
N ARG A 305 10.60 0.61 -6.79
CA ARG A 305 9.24 0.53 -7.31
C ARG A 305 8.33 0.02 -6.19
N ALA A 306 7.41 0.84 -5.70
CA ALA A 306 6.67 0.54 -4.48
C ALA A 306 5.15 0.53 -4.67
N LEU A 307 4.48 -0.38 -3.95
CA LEU A 307 3.04 -0.45 -3.71
C LEU A 307 2.84 -0.37 -2.19
N TYR A 308 1.84 0.37 -1.72
CA TYR A 308 1.65 0.59 -0.27
C TYR A 308 0.28 0.10 0.18
N VAL A 309 0.26 -0.76 1.18
CA VAL A 309 -0.97 -1.20 1.86
C VAL A 309 -1.27 -0.20 2.96
N GLY A 310 -2.30 0.60 2.74
CA GLY A 310 -2.71 1.68 3.62
C GLY A 310 -3.43 1.19 4.89
N ALA A 311 -3.41 2.02 5.92
CA ALA A 311 -4.10 1.77 7.18
C ALA A 311 -5.56 2.24 7.18
N GLY A 312 -5.96 3.04 6.18
CA GLY A 312 -7.31 3.58 6.07
C GLY A 312 -7.51 4.94 6.76
N ASP A 313 -6.43 5.55 7.24
CA ASP A 313 -6.38 6.88 7.86
C ASP A 313 -5.61 7.92 7.03
N GLU A 314 -5.37 7.64 5.74
CA GLU A 314 -4.57 8.48 4.84
C GLU A 314 -5.09 9.93 4.73
N TYR A 315 -6.40 10.13 4.97
CA TYR A 315 -7.05 11.43 4.99
C TYR A 315 -6.50 12.39 6.06
N ARG A 316 -5.89 11.88 7.14
CA ARG A 316 -5.33 12.73 8.21
C ARG A 316 -4.20 13.64 7.71
N LEU A 317 -3.43 13.18 6.73
CA LEU A 317 -2.38 13.95 6.04
C LEU A 317 -2.62 13.95 4.53
N ARG A 318 -3.89 14.16 4.12
CA ARG A 318 -4.30 14.06 2.71
C ARG A 318 -3.40 14.87 1.78
N ASP A 319 -3.04 16.10 2.16
CA ASP A 319 -2.26 16.97 1.28
C ASP A 319 -0.83 16.43 1.07
N GLN A 320 -0.21 15.86 2.11
CA GLN A 320 1.07 15.16 2.03
C GLN A 320 0.95 13.87 1.22
N VAL A 321 -0.13 13.10 1.41
CA VAL A 321 -0.41 11.88 0.62
C VAL A 321 -0.65 12.24 -0.86
N ALA A 322 -1.38 13.31 -1.14
CA ALA A 322 -1.64 13.82 -2.49
C ALA A 322 -0.36 14.31 -3.18
N ALA A 323 0.54 14.96 -2.44
CA ALA A 323 1.86 15.33 -2.93
C ALA A 323 2.77 14.09 -3.14
N ALA A 324 2.60 13.06 -2.31
CA ALA A 324 3.33 11.81 -2.40
C ALA A 324 2.89 10.96 -3.62
N LYS A 325 1.60 10.98 -3.96
CA LYS A 325 0.95 10.15 -4.99
C LYS A 325 1.31 8.66 -4.90
N PRO A 326 1.16 8.01 -3.73
CA PRO A 326 1.44 6.59 -3.61
C PRO A 326 0.48 5.75 -4.47
N ASP A 327 0.92 4.59 -4.96
CA ASP A 327 0.02 3.56 -5.51
C ASP A 327 -0.47 2.72 -4.33
N LEU A 328 -1.77 2.83 -4.00
CA LEU A 328 -2.31 2.32 -2.73
C LEU A 328 -3.09 1.00 -2.90
N VAL A 329 -3.09 0.23 -1.83
CA VAL A 329 -4.07 -0.82 -1.52
C VAL A 329 -4.79 -0.37 -0.25
N LEU A 330 -6.06 0.02 -0.37
CA LEU A 330 -6.86 0.47 0.77
C LEU A 330 -7.58 -0.71 1.43
N ARG A 331 -7.43 -0.83 2.74
CA ARG A 331 -8.26 -1.71 3.57
C ARG A 331 -9.66 -1.12 3.66
N VAL A 332 -10.68 -1.96 3.49
CA VAL A 332 -12.09 -1.59 3.73
C VAL A 332 -12.55 -1.92 5.15
N ALA A 333 -11.61 -2.27 6.02
CA ALA A 333 -11.83 -2.56 7.43
C ALA A 333 -12.01 -1.28 8.26
N PHE A 334 -13.07 -0.53 7.99
CA PHE A 334 -13.33 0.73 8.68
C PHE A 334 -13.61 0.49 10.17
N PRO A 335 -13.04 1.32 11.08
CA PRO A 335 -13.33 1.27 12.51
C PRO A 335 -14.82 1.22 12.82
N ARG A 336 -15.19 0.42 13.81
CA ARG A 336 -16.55 0.36 14.35
C ARG A 336 -16.58 0.98 15.76
N PRO A 337 -17.71 1.56 16.17
CA PRO A 337 -17.96 1.76 17.59
C PRO A 337 -17.95 0.41 18.29
N ASP A 338 -17.29 0.34 19.43
CA ASP A 338 -17.38 -0.82 20.31
C ASP A 338 -18.82 -0.92 20.85
N LYS A 339 -19.24 -2.15 21.19
CA LYS A 339 -20.52 -2.32 21.88
C LYS A 339 -20.34 -1.80 23.30
N MET A 340 -20.95 -0.66 23.59
CA MET A 340 -20.94 -0.09 24.93
C MET A 340 -22.02 -0.74 25.79
N GLU A 341 -21.71 -1.05 27.05
CA GLU A 341 -22.71 -1.57 27.99
C GLU A 341 -23.57 -0.44 28.56
N ASN A 342 -23.05 0.79 28.64
CA ASN A 342 -23.74 1.96 29.15
C ASN A 342 -23.19 3.28 28.58
N ASP A 343 -23.90 4.39 28.82
CA ASP A 343 -23.53 5.70 28.28
C ASP A 343 -22.24 6.30 28.85
N ALA A 344 -21.77 5.84 30.02
CA ALA A 344 -20.56 6.38 30.64
C ALA A 344 -19.29 5.94 29.90
N GLU A 345 -19.29 4.77 29.25
CA GLU A 345 -18.16 4.28 28.46
C GLU A 345 -17.83 5.19 27.26
N TRP A 346 -18.80 5.97 26.77
CA TRP A 346 -18.54 6.97 25.73
C TRP A 346 -17.61 8.10 26.18
N LEU A 347 -17.51 8.37 27.48
CA LEU A 347 -16.58 9.38 28.01
C LEU A 347 -15.12 8.94 27.90
N ASP A 348 -14.87 7.63 27.83
CA ASP A 348 -13.52 7.06 27.73
C ASP A 348 -13.08 6.88 26.27
N VAL A 349 -13.99 7.01 25.30
CA VAL A 349 -13.65 6.96 23.87
C VAL A 349 -12.99 8.26 23.45
N SER A 350 -11.74 8.17 22.98
CA SER A 350 -11.00 9.33 22.52
C SER A 350 -11.69 10.02 21.33
N LEU A 351 -11.57 11.35 21.26
CA LEU A 351 -12.07 12.12 20.11
C LEU A 351 -11.44 11.65 18.79
N GLU A 352 -10.19 11.21 18.82
CA GLU A 352 -9.51 10.62 17.65
C GLU A 352 -10.23 9.36 17.18
N ARG A 353 -10.60 8.45 18.09
CA ARG A 353 -11.35 7.24 17.76
C ARG A 353 -12.73 7.55 17.18
N LEU A 354 -13.47 8.49 17.78
CA LEU A 354 -14.78 8.92 17.27
C LEU A 354 -14.67 9.50 15.85
N ARG A 355 -13.65 10.32 15.60
CA ARG A 355 -13.35 10.86 14.27
C ARG A 355 -12.98 9.76 13.28
N ALA A 356 -12.19 8.78 13.70
CA ALA A 356 -11.81 7.67 12.84
C ALA A 356 -13.02 6.84 12.40
N ILE A 357 -13.94 6.54 13.32
CA ILE A 357 -15.21 5.85 13.02
C ILE A 357 -16.04 6.66 12.02
N ASP A 358 -16.19 7.96 12.24
CA ASP A 358 -16.97 8.81 11.33
C ASP A 358 -16.31 8.93 9.95
N ARG A 359 -14.98 9.08 9.87
CA ARG A 359 -14.31 9.56 8.66
C ARG A 359 -13.73 8.47 7.77
N ALA A 360 -13.29 7.35 8.33
CA ALA A 360 -12.62 6.29 7.56
C ALA A 360 -13.43 5.79 6.34
N PRO A 361 -14.77 5.65 6.38
CA PRO A 361 -15.53 5.28 5.19
C PRO A 361 -15.47 6.30 4.05
N SER A 362 -15.16 7.58 4.33
CA SER A 362 -15.01 8.63 3.31
C SER A 362 -13.61 8.65 2.68
N ASN A 363 -12.65 7.94 3.28
CA ASN A 363 -11.26 7.94 2.86
C ASN A 363 -11.07 7.56 1.38
N PRO A 364 -11.71 6.51 0.83
CA PRO A 364 -11.58 6.19 -0.59
C PRO A 364 -12.02 7.34 -1.50
N ARG A 365 -13.11 8.04 -1.16
CA ARG A 365 -13.56 9.21 -1.92
C ARG A 365 -12.51 10.32 -1.89
N TRP A 366 -11.99 10.67 -0.71
CA TRP A 366 -11.00 11.74 -0.59
C TRP A 366 -9.66 11.40 -1.25
N MET A 367 -9.25 10.14 -1.26
CA MET A 367 -8.07 9.69 -2.01
C MET A 367 -8.27 9.80 -3.52
N ARG A 368 -9.47 9.45 -4.05
CA ARG A 368 -9.79 9.68 -5.47
C ARG A 368 -9.76 11.16 -5.83
N ASP A 369 -10.38 12.02 -5.01
CA ASP A 369 -10.40 13.48 -5.23
C ASP A 369 -8.99 14.08 -5.19
N ALA A 370 -8.10 13.51 -4.39
CA ALA A 370 -6.68 13.87 -4.32
C ALA A 370 -5.84 13.33 -5.50
N GLY A 371 -6.44 12.60 -6.44
CA GLY A 371 -5.74 12.00 -7.58
C GLY A 371 -4.91 10.77 -7.24
N VAL A 372 -5.13 10.15 -6.07
CA VAL A 372 -4.42 8.95 -5.63
C VAL A 372 -5.11 7.72 -6.20
N THR A 373 -4.31 6.81 -6.79
CA THR A 373 -4.82 5.56 -7.35
C THR A 373 -4.81 4.48 -6.28
N PHE A 374 -5.90 3.71 -6.17
CA PHE A 374 -5.97 2.63 -5.20
C PHE A 374 -6.75 1.40 -5.68
N SER A 375 -6.43 0.26 -5.11
CA SER A 375 -7.25 -0.94 -5.08
C SER A 375 -7.86 -1.17 -3.69
N PHE A 376 -8.80 -2.09 -3.58
CA PHE A 376 -9.32 -2.57 -2.29
C PHE A 376 -8.75 -3.95 -1.94
N THR A 377 -8.67 -4.19 -0.64
CA THR A 377 -8.33 -5.51 -0.09
C THR A 377 -9.28 -5.91 1.02
N THR A 378 -9.49 -7.21 1.18
CA THR A 378 -10.17 -7.81 2.33
C THR A 378 -9.33 -7.75 3.61
N ALA A 379 -8.01 -7.53 3.52
CA ALA A 379 -7.12 -7.50 4.68
C ALA A 379 -7.60 -6.51 5.76
N GLY A 380 -7.51 -6.94 7.02
CA GLY A 380 -8.00 -6.18 8.18
C GLY A 380 -9.47 -6.44 8.56
N LEU A 381 -10.28 -7.06 7.69
CA LEU A 381 -11.65 -7.44 8.05
C LEU A 381 -11.67 -8.64 9.00
N ASP A 382 -12.49 -8.60 10.05
CA ASP A 382 -12.72 -9.77 10.92
C ASP A 382 -13.37 -10.92 10.13
N ASP A 383 -14.38 -10.58 9.34
CA ASP A 383 -15.08 -11.48 8.41
C ASP A 383 -14.95 -10.96 6.98
N ALA A 384 -14.47 -11.80 6.07
CA ALA A 384 -14.35 -11.45 4.66
C ALA A 384 -15.73 -11.23 4.02
N ASP A 385 -16.81 -11.87 4.51
CA ASP A 385 -18.17 -11.69 4.01
C ASP A 385 -18.64 -10.21 4.11
N ASP A 386 -18.01 -9.41 4.98
CA ASP A 386 -18.33 -7.99 5.15
C ASP A 386 -17.83 -7.10 4.00
N PHE A 387 -16.95 -7.61 3.13
CA PHE A 387 -16.25 -6.81 2.11
C PHE A 387 -17.20 -5.93 1.28
N SER A 388 -18.22 -6.52 0.67
CA SER A 388 -19.16 -5.78 -0.19
C SER A 388 -19.95 -4.74 0.58
N ARG A 389 -20.29 -4.99 1.86
CA ARG A 389 -20.93 -3.98 2.72
C ARG A 389 -20.01 -2.80 2.98
N ARG A 390 -18.74 -3.06 3.24
CA ARG A 390 -17.76 -1.98 3.47
C ARG A 390 -17.52 -1.15 2.22
N VAL A 391 -17.48 -1.77 1.04
CA VAL A 391 -17.43 -1.03 -0.22
C VAL A 391 -18.69 -0.18 -0.41
N ARG A 392 -19.88 -0.69 -0.06
CA ARG A 392 -21.13 0.10 -0.04
C ARG A 392 -21.07 1.29 0.90
N GLU A 393 -20.48 1.16 2.09
CA GLU A 393 -20.28 2.28 3.01
C GLU A 393 -19.44 3.38 2.33
N ALA A 394 -18.36 3.03 1.63
CA ALA A 394 -17.55 4.01 0.88
C ALA A 394 -18.31 4.66 -0.29
N ILE A 395 -19.15 3.90 -1.00
CA ILE A 395 -20.02 4.41 -2.06
C ILE A 395 -21.06 5.39 -1.49
N ALA A 396 -21.66 5.06 -0.35
CA ALA A 396 -22.58 5.96 0.35
C ALA A 396 -21.89 7.25 0.82
N ARG A 397 -20.58 7.19 1.10
CA ARG A 397 -19.72 8.37 1.35
C ARG A 397 -19.27 9.12 0.09
N GLY A 398 -19.79 8.75 -1.09
CA GLY A 398 -19.60 9.50 -2.33
C GLY A 398 -18.57 8.94 -3.31
N LEU A 399 -17.96 7.77 -3.01
CA LEU A 399 -17.15 7.05 -4.01
C LEU A 399 -18.05 6.57 -5.16
N SER A 400 -17.61 6.75 -6.40
CA SER A 400 -18.40 6.26 -7.54
C SER A 400 -18.35 4.73 -7.63
N ARG A 401 -19.45 4.10 -8.08
CA ARG A 401 -19.46 2.65 -8.35
C ARG A 401 -18.42 2.23 -9.41
N ALA A 402 -18.12 3.11 -10.37
CA ALA A 402 -17.11 2.86 -11.40
C ALA A 402 -15.69 2.84 -10.80
N ASP A 403 -15.35 3.78 -9.89
CA ASP A 403 -14.09 3.76 -9.16
C ASP A 403 -13.99 2.52 -8.26
N ALA A 404 -15.08 2.16 -7.57
CA ALA A 404 -15.14 0.96 -6.73
C ALA A 404 -14.89 -0.32 -7.55
N LEU A 405 -15.52 -0.44 -8.73
CA LEU A 405 -15.30 -1.56 -9.63
C LEU A 405 -13.87 -1.60 -10.17
N ALA A 406 -13.30 -0.44 -10.53
CA ALA A 406 -11.90 -0.34 -10.97
C ALA A 406 -10.92 -0.79 -9.87
N ALA A 407 -11.22 -0.43 -8.61
CA ALA A 407 -10.42 -0.75 -7.43
C ALA A 407 -10.37 -2.25 -7.09
N VAL A 408 -11.26 -3.07 -7.65
CA VAL A 408 -11.24 -4.54 -7.48
C VAL A 408 -10.95 -5.29 -8.78
N THR A 409 -10.80 -4.60 -9.92
CA THR A 409 -10.55 -5.24 -11.23
C THR A 409 -9.29 -4.72 -11.91
N THR A 410 -9.39 -3.62 -12.67
CA THR A 410 -8.32 -3.09 -13.53
C THR A 410 -7.10 -2.59 -12.74
N ILE A 411 -7.33 -1.95 -11.59
CA ILE A 411 -6.26 -1.37 -10.77
C ILE A 411 -5.39 -2.46 -10.12
N PRO A 412 -5.94 -3.44 -9.37
CA PRO A 412 -5.12 -4.51 -8.80
C PRO A 412 -4.43 -5.37 -9.87
N ALA A 413 -5.07 -5.62 -11.03
CA ALA A 413 -4.41 -6.30 -12.14
C ALA A 413 -3.14 -5.57 -12.62
N ARG A 414 -3.17 -4.24 -12.69
CA ARG A 414 -1.98 -3.41 -13.02
C ARG A 414 -0.93 -3.46 -11.92
N GLN A 415 -1.34 -3.29 -10.66
CA GLN A 415 -0.43 -3.27 -9.52
C GLN A 415 0.38 -4.58 -9.41
N LEU A 416 -0.26 -5.72 -9.69
CA LEU A 416 0.37 -7.04 -9.70
C LEU A 416 1.19 -7.33 -10.98
N GLY A 417 1.08 -6.47 -12.00
CA GLY A 417 1.72 -6.64 -13.30
C GLY A 417 1.09 -7.75 -14.14
N LEU A 418 -0.24 -7.90 -14.06
CA LEU A 418 -1.05 -8.92 -14.73
C LEU A 418 -2.20 -8.32 -15.56
N SER A 419 -2.11 -7.03 -15.90
CA SER A 419 -3.11 -6.33 -16.74
C SER A 419 -3.26 -6.96 -18.11
N ASP A 420 -2.26 -7.67 -18.63
CA ASP A 420 -2.30 -8.41 -19.89
C ASP A 420 -3.21 -9.64 -19.81
N ARG A 421 -3.41 -10.21 -18.62
CA ARG A 421 -4.16 -11.45 -18.37
C ARG A 421 -5.48 -11.25 -17.61
N LEU A 422 -5.60 -10.21 -16.78
CA LEU A 422 -6.68 -10.02 -15.80
C LEU A 422 -7.28 -8.60 -15.86
N GLY A 423 -8.38 -8.40 -15.12
CA GLY A 423 -8.93 -7.08 -14.78
C GLY A 423 -9.97 -6.52 -15.75
N GLU A 424 -10.13 -7.11 -16.93
CA GLU A 424 -11.12 -6.72 -17.93
C GLU A 424 -11.76 -7.95 -18.59
N ILE A 425 -12.97 -7.77 -19.12
CA ILE A 425 -13.52 -8.68 -20.12
C ILE A 425 -13.04 -8.18 -21.48
N ALA A 426 -11.98 -8.78 -22.01
CA ALA A 426 -11.37 -8.42 -23.29
C ALA A 426 -10.72 -9.63 -23.95
N PRO A 427 -10.58 -9.66 -25.29
CA PRO A 427 -9.94 -10.77 -25.99
C PRO A 427 -8.53 -11.06 -25.47
N GLY A 428 -8.20 -12.33 -25.31
CA GLY A 428 -6.89 -12.81 -24.81
C GLY A 428 -6.73 -12.80 -23.29
N LYS A 429 -7.67 -12.22 -22.54
CA LYS A 429 -7.69 -12.29 -21.06
C LYS A 429 -8.17 -13.67 -20.60
N ILE A 430 -7.73 -14.08 -19.41
CA ILE A 430 -8.27 -15.26 -18.73
C ILE A 430 -9.75 -15.04 -18.45
N ALA A 431 -10.58 -16.06 -18.67
CA ALA A 431 -12.02 -16.02 -18.45
C ALA A 431 -12.37 -16.13 -16.96
N ASN A 432 -11.98 -15.10 -16.21
CA ASN A 432 -12.37 -14.84 -14.83
C ASN A 432 -13.56 -13.87 -14.83
N LEU A 433 -14.79 -14.41 -14.76
CA LEU A 433 -16.03 -13.66 -14.95
C LEU A 433 -16.96 -13.86 -13.74
N VAL A 434 -17.67 -12.82 -13.34
CA VAL A 434 -18.71 -12.90 -12.30
C VAL A 434 -20.05 -12.60 -12.93
N VAL A 435 -21.07 -13.39 -12.56
CA VAL A 435 -22.47 -13.18 -12.92
C VAL A 435 -23.22 -12.78 -11.65
N GLU A 436 -23.77 -11.57 -11.64
CA GLU A 436 -24.55 -11.04 -10.53
C GLU A 436 -26.04 -10.92 -10.88
N SER A 437 -26.90 -11.00 -9.86
CA SER A 437 -28.34 -10.77 -9.99
C SER A 437 -28.73 -9.32 -10.29
N GLY A 438 -27.81 -8.37 -10.11
CA GLY A 438 -28.00 -6.95 -10.36
C GLY A 438 -26.66 -6.23 -10.47
N GLU A 439 -26.67 -4.91 -10.25
CA GLU A 439 -25.44 -4.10 -10.30
C GLU A 439 -24.45 -4.49 -9.19
N PRO A 440 -23.14 -4.58 -9.48
CA PRO A 440 -22.12 -4.81 -8.48
C PRO A 440 -22.20 -3.81 -7.32
N PHE A 441 -22.07 -4.34 -6.12
CA PHE A 441 -22.21 -3.60 -4.85
C PHE A 441 -23.60 -3.02 -4.55
N ALA A 442 -24.64 -3.28 -5.34
CA ALA A 442 -26.00 -2.99 -4.87
C ALA A 442 -26.37 -3.94 -3.71
N ALA A 443 -27.07 -3.46 -2.67
CA ALA A 443 -27.38 -4.32 -1.52
C ALA A 443 -28.32 -5.49 -1.86
N SER A 444 -29.15 -5.33 -2.90
CA SER A 444 -30.01 -6.39 -3.45
C SER A 444 -29.30 -7.31 -4.45
N SER A 445 -28.07 -6.98 -4.85
CA SER A 445 -27.29 -7.80 -5.78
C SER A 445 -26.49 -8.87 -5.04
N ARG A 446 -26.40 -10.04 -5.65
CA ARG A 446 -25.53 -11.13 -5.20
C ARG A 446 -24.84 -11.76 -6.40
N VAL A 447 -23.65 -12.27 -6.17
CA VAL A 447 -23.02 -13.22 -7.08
C VAL A 447 -23.91 -14.46 -7.14
N THR A 448 -24.31 -14.84 -8.36
CA THR A 448 -25.03 -16.09 -8.62
C THR A 448 -24.10 -17.15 -9.17
N GLU A 449 -23.09 -16.74 -9.94
CA GLU A 449 -22.10 -17.62 -10.52
C GLU A 449 -20.77 -16.88 -10.65
N ILE A 450 -19.66 -17.60 -10.53
CA ILE A 450 -18.33 -17.13 -10.89
C ILE A 450 -17.68 -18.15 -11.81
N TRP A 451 -16.99 -17.66 -12.83
CA TRP A 451 -16.22 -18.45 -13.77
C TRP A 451 -14.76 -18.14 -13.51
N ILE A 452 -13.96 -19.17 -13.23
CA ILE A 452 -12.51 -19.03 -12.96
C ILE A 452 -11.77 -19.92 -13.93
N ASP A 453 -10.85 -19.34 -14.69
CA ASP A 453 -10.13 -20.02 -15.77
C ASP A 453 -11.11 -20.70 -16.77
N GLY A 454 -12.30 -20.09 -16.96
CA GLY A 454 -13.40 -20.61 -17.79
C GLY A 454 -14.19 -21.79 -17.20
N LYS A 455 -13.89 -22.23 -15.98
CA LYS A 455 -14.68 -23.23 -15.25
C LYS A 455 -15.78 -22.54 -14.45
N ARG A 456 -17.02 -23.01 -14.57
CA ARG A 456 -18.19 -22.46 -13.87
C ARG A 456 -18.27 -22.94 -12.43
N TYR A 457 -18.56 -22.02 -11.51
CA TYR A 457 -18.84 -22.25 -10.10
C TYR A 457 -20.17 -21.59 -9.76
N GLU A 458 -21.11 -22.38 -9.25
CA GLU A 458 -22.37 -21.85 -8.74
C GLU A 458 -22.19 -21.43 -7.28
N THR A 459 -22.68 -20.26 -6.92
CA THR A 459 -22.62 -19.78 -5.54
C THR A 459 -23.96 -20.06 -4.89
N PRO A 460 -24.03 -20.97 -3.90
CA PRO A 460 -25.30 -21.37 -3.29
C PRO A 460 -26.01 -20.18 -2.65
N GLU A 461 -27.34 -20.18 -2.72
CA GLU A 461 -28.14 -19.16 -2.03
C GLU A 461 -27.89 -19.26 -0.53
N ARG A 462 -27.42 -18.16 0.09
CA ARG A 462 -27.35 -18.06 1.54
C ARG A 462 -28.79 -18.16 2.04
N ARG A 463 -29.10 -19.12 2.91
CA ARG A 463 -30.38 -19.14 3.65
C ARG A 463 -30.58 -17.76 4.26
N GLU A 464 -31.67 -17.09 3.89
CA GLU A 464 -32.00 -15.75 4.37
C GLU A 464 -31.89 -15.69 5.90
N THR A 465 -30.83 -15.07 6.42
CA THR A 465 -30.91 -14.44 7.73
C THR A 465 -31.84 -13.23 7.60
N LYS A 466 -32.82 -13.13 8.51
CA LYS A 466 -34.11 -12.41 8.46
C LYS A 466 -34.12 -10.89 8.12
N THR A 467 -33.08 -10.31 7.57
CA THR A 467 -33.09 -8.92 7.12
C THR A 467 -32.23 -8.81 5.88
N ALA A 468 -32.85 -8.59 4.72
CA ALA A 468 -32.17 -8.01 3.57
C ALA A 468 -31.46 -6.75 4.07
N GLU A 469 -30.14 -6.74 4.00
CA GLU A 469 -29.33 -5.63 4.50
C GLU A 469 -29.67 -4.40 3.65
N ALA A 470 -30.23 -3.35 4.25
CA ALA A 470 -30.62 -2.16 3.51
C ALA A 470 -29.38 -1.46 2.91
N GLU A 471 -29.53 -0.78 1.76
CA GLU A 471 -28.45 0.08 1.29
C GLU A 471 -28.14 1.14 2.36
N PRO A 472 -26.85 1.37 2.68
CA PRO A 472 -26.48 2.47 3.57
C PRO A 472 -27.04 3.78 3.00
N PRO A 473 -27.67 4.63 3.80
CA PRO A 473 -28.17 5.91 3.32
C PRO A 473 -27.02 6.75 2.77
N ALA A 474 -27.28 7.53 1.73
CA ALA A 474 -26.29 8.44 1.18
C ALA A 474 -25.83 9.43 2.27
N ASP A 475 -24.52 9.49 2.50
CA ASP A 475 -23.88 10.28 3.55
C ASP A 475 -22.59 10.90 3.00
N VAL A 476 -22.72 11.76 1.98
CA VAL A 476 -21.55 12.35 1.31
C VAL A 476 -20.88 13.35 2.25
N ARG A 477 -19.66 13.03 2.69
CA ARG A 477 -18.86 13.90 3.58
C ARG A 477 -17.85 14.73 2.81
N SER A 478 -17.87 16.04 3.04
CA SER A 478 -16.74 16.91 2.68
C SER A 478 -15.55 16.57 3.57
N LEU A 479 -14.32 16.70 3.03
CA LEU A 479 -13.14 16.65 3.89
C LEU A 479 -13.29 17.76 4.96
N PRO A 480 -13.14 17.45 6.26
CA PRO A 480 -13.15 18.46 7.29
C PRO A 480 -12.03 19.48 7.04
N ALA A 481 -12.33 20.76 7.27
CA ALA A 481 -11.32 21.82 7.15
C ALA A 481 -10.15 21.63 8.15
N ARG A 482 -10.39 20.91 9.25
CA ARG A 482 -9.38 20.63 10.28
C ARG A 482 -9.64 19.27 10.94
N ASP A 483 -8.57 18.50 11.03
CA ASP A 483 -8.42 17.45 12.05
C ASP A 483 -7.68 18.05 13.25
N ASP A 484 -6.60 18.77 12.94
CA ASP A 484 -5.64 19.42 13.84
C ASP A 484 -4.73 20.45 13.12
N GLY A 485 -5.12 20.93 11.92
CA GLY A 485 -4.37 21.86 11.05
C GLY A 485 -3.83 23.14 11.74
N PRO A 486 -3.06 24.03 11.06
CA PRO A 486 -2.47 25.20 11.71
C PRO A 486 -3.53 26.10 12.36
N LEU A 487 -3.36 26.45 13.65
CA LEU A 487 -4.27 27.29 14.45
C LEU A 487 -4.69 28.56 13.69
N ALA A 488 -3.72 29.24 13.08
CA ALA A 488 -3.90 30.22 12.01
C ALA A 488 -2.55 30.39 11.28
N ALA A 489 -2.57 30.70 9.98
CA ALA A 489 -1.37 31.03 9.20
C ALA A 489 -1.46 32.44 8.61
N PRO A 490 -1.52 33.50 9.45
CA PRO A 490 -1.66 34.86 8.95
C PRO A 490 -0.40 35.29 8.19
N LYS A 491 -0.58 36.02 7.08
CA LYS A 491 0.55 36.56 6.29
C LYS A 491 1.41 37.53 7.10
N ALA A 492 0.78 38.26 8.03
CA ALA A 492 1.41 39.14 8.98
C ALA A 492 0.67 39.15 10.33
N ALA A 493 1.38 39.43 11.41
CA ALA A 493 0.82 39.67 12.73
C ALA A 493 1.52 40.88 13.36
N VAL A 494 0.77 41.71 14.08
CA VAL A 494 1.32 42.84 14.84
C VAL A 494 0.91 42.72 16.31
N VAL A 495 1.88 42.75 17.21
CA VAL A 495 1.64 42.88 18.66
C VAL A 495 1.76 44.35 19.03
N ARG A 496 0.74 44.93 19.67
CA ARG A 496 0.66 46.37 19.97
C ARG A 496 1.07 46.71 21.39
N GLY A 497 1.94 47.71 21.54
CA GLY A 497 2.26 48.31 22.84
C GLY A 497 2.75 47.34 23.92
N ALA A 498 3.51 46.31 23.54
CA ALA A 498 4.04 45.31 24.46
C ALA A 498 5.39 45.72 25.08
N THR A 499 5.75 45.04 26.17
CA THR A 499 7.14 45.00 26.66
C THR A 499 7.89 43.88 25.96
N ILE A 500 8.86 44.22 25.12
CA ILE A 500 9.58 43.27 24.27
C ILE A 500 10.98 43.04 24.83
N TRP A 501 11.29 41.78 25.15
CA TRP A 501 12.61 41.34 25.55
C TRP A 501 13.41 41.00 24.30
N THR A 502 14.23 41.92 23.80
CA THR A 502 14.93 41.70 22.51
C THR A 502 16.05 40.67 22.61
N GLN A 503 16.58 40.44 23.81
CA GLN A 503 17.76 39.59 24.09
C GLN A 503 19.01 40.00 23.27
N GLY A 504 19.03 41.22 22.73
CA GLY A 504 20.17 41.82 22.05
C GLY A 504 20.62 43.11 22.75
N ALA A 505 21.43 43.91 22.07
CA ALA A 505 21.99 45.16 22.63
C ALA A 505 20.92 46.15 23.13
N SER A 506 19.71 46.12 22.58
CA SER A 506 18.59 46.97 23.00
C SER A 506 17.94 46.54 24.31
N GLY A 507 18.26 45.36 24.85
CA GLY A 507 17.71 44.86 26.12
C GLY A 507 16.19 44.70 26.09
N ILE A 508 15.52 45.23 27.12
CA ILE A 508 14.06 45.23 27.25
C ILE A 508 13.53 46.60 26.81
N VAL A 509 12.57 46.60 25.88
CA VAL A 509 11.94 47.83 25.36
C VAL A 509 10.45 47.84 25.67
N GLU A 510 9.93 48.98 26.12
CA GLU A 510 8.55 49.12 26.59
C GLU A 510 7.67 49.92 25.64
N ASN A 511 6.37 49.58 25.64
CA ASN A 511 5.35 50.22 24.82
C ASN A 511 5.72 50.23 23.33
N MET A 512 6.17 49.08 22.82
CA MET A 512 6.59 48.91 21.43
C MET A 512 5.62 48.03 20.66
N ASP A 513 5.52 48.26 19.35
CA ASP A 513 4.84 47.35 18.43
C ASP A 513 5.86 46.39 17.80
N LEU A 514 5.48 45.11 17.67
CA LEU A 514 6.25 44.08 16.98
C LEU A 514 5.50 43.66 15.71
N LEU A 515 6.10 43.86 14.54
CA LEU A 515 5.58 43.34 13.27
C LEU A 515 6.29 42.04 12.90
N VAL A 516 5.50 40.98 12.69
CA VAL A 516 5.94 39.74 12.08
C VAL A 516 5.25 39.62 10.71
N SER A 517 6.02 39.35 9.65
CA SER A 517 5.47 39.10 8.31
C SER A 517 6.27 38.00 7.62
N GLY A 518 5.58 37.06 6.97
CA GLY A 518 6.23 35.92 6.33
C GLY A 518 7.12 35.10 7.28
N GLY A 519 6.75 35.00 8.55
CA GLY A 519 7.50 34.28 9.58
C GLY A 519 8.77 34.99 10.09
N LYS A 520 9.01 36.25 9.72
CA LYS A 520 10.15 37.05 10.16
C LYS A 520 9.72 38.30 10.92
N VAL A 521 10.52 38.70 11.91
CA VAL A 521 10.37 40.02 12.55
C VAL A 521 10.80 41.09 11.55
N VAL A 522 9.88 41.99 11.19
CA VAL A 522 10.10 43.07 10.23
C VAL A 522 10.40 44.40 10.93
N ALA A 523 9.76 44.66 12.08
CA ALA A 523 9.93 45.90 12.81
C ALA A 523 9.66 45.73 14.31
N VAL A 524 10.44 46.44 15.12
CA VAL A 524 10.19 46.68 16.54
C VAL A 524 10.25 48.19 16.77
N LYS A 525 9.10 48.86 16.81
CA LYS A 525 9.01 50.32 16.99
C LYS A 525 7.60 50.74 17.40
N ARG A 526 7.43 51.99 17.84
CA ARG A 526 6.09 52.56 18.07
C ARG A 526 5.42 52.91 16.75
N GLY A 527 4.10 52.71 16.68
CA GLY A 527 3.29 53.18 15.55
C GLY A 527 3.60 52.43 14.25
N VAL A 528 3.79 51.11 14.33
CA VAL A 528 3.99 50.29 13.13
C VAL A 528 2.74 50.38 12.24
N ALA A 529 2.94 50.63 10.94
CA ALA A 529 1.89 50.56 9.95
C ALA A 529 1.48 49.09 9.74
N VAL A 530 0.17 48.81 9.80
CA VAL A 530 -0.37 47.44 9.71
C VAL A 530 -0.58 47.06 8.26
N PRO A 531 0.06 45.99 7.76
CA PRO A 531 -0.26 45.45 6.46
C PRO A 531 -1.73 44.99 6.41
N ALA A 532 -2.39 45.18 5.26
CA ALA A 532 -3.76 44.70 5.08
C ALA A 532 -3.85 43.19 5.34
N GLY A 533 -4.83 42.77 6.14
CA GLY A 533 -5.04 41.36 6.51
C GLY A 533 -4.08 40.82 7.57
N ALA A 534 -3.31 41.68 8.25
CA ALA A 534 -2.52 41.27 9.41
C ALA A 534 -3.42 41.01 10.63
N VAL A 535 -3.03 40.05 11.45
CA VAL A 535 -3.67 39.80 12.75
C VAL A 535 -3.12 40.78 13.77
N GLU A 536 -3.98 41.59 14.39
CA GLU A 536 -3.59 42.48 15.48
C GLU A 536 -3.78 41.80 16.85
N ILE A 537 -2.75 41.88 17.69
CA ILE A 537 -2.73 41.33 19.04
C ILE A 537 -2.50 42.48 20.02
N ASP A 538 -3.42 42.67 20.97
CA ASP A 538 -3.22 43.64 22.05
C ASP A 538 -2.15 43.12 23.03
N GLY A 539 -1.00 43.79 23.03
CA GLY A 539 0.16 43.47 23.84
C GLY A 539 0.30 44.34 25.09
N ARG A 540 -0.61 45.29 25.33
CA ARG A 540 -0.54 46.18 26.51
C ARG A 540 -0.59 45.35 27.80
N GLY A 541 0.36 45.62 28.70
CA GLY A 541 0.53 44.86 29.95
C GLY A 541 1.05 43.42 29.75
N LYS A 542 1.45 43.04 28.52
CA LYS A 542 2.02 41.72 28.21
C LYS A 542 3.49 41.84 27.85
N HIS A 543 4.20 40.74 28.04
CA HIS A 543 5.59 40.60 27.65
C HIS A 543 5.71 39.72 26.41
N VAL A 544 6.60 40.10 25.49
CA VAL A 544 6.97 39.29 24.33
C VAL A 544 8.45 38.95 24.43
N THR A 545 8.78 37.67 24.34
CA THR A 545 10.15 37.15 24.33
C THR A 545 10.40 36.37 23.04
N PRO A 546 11.67 36.09 22.69
CA PRO A 546 11.97 34.99 21.79
C PRO A 546 11.38 33.69 22.35
N GLY A 547 10.98 32.79 21.44
CA GLY A 547 10.52 31.47 21.85
C GLY A 547 11.66 30.66 22.49
N ILE A 548 11.31 29.81 23.45
CA ILE A 548 12.25 28.93 24.14
C ILE A 548 12.79 27.89 23.15
N ILE A 549 14.08 27.56 23.31
CA ILE A 549 14.76 26.48 22.60
C ILE A 549 15.04 25.39 23.63
N ASP A 550 14.46 24.21 23.45
CA ASP A 550 14.77 23.03 24.25
C ASP A 550 15.95 22.27 23.62
N CYS A 551 17.06 22.18 24.34
CA CYS A 551 18.27 21.52 23.83
C CYS A 551 18.27 19.99 24.03
N HIS A 552 17.30 19.44 24.76
CA HIS A 552 17.24 18.01 25.10
C HIS A 552 15.79 17.54 25.21
N SER A 553 15.19 17.17 24.08
CA SER A 553 13.80 16.72 24.01
C SER A 553 13.67 15.29 23.50
N HIS A 554 12.63 14.61 23.99
CA HIS A 554 12.14 13.32 23.48
C HIS A 554 10.70 13.42 22.93
N THR A 555 10.19 14.63 22.79
CA THR A 555 8.84 14.92 22.32
C THR A 555 8.69 14.58 20.84
N ALA A 556 7.48 14.17 20.44
CA ALA A 556 7.12 13.92 19.05
C ALA A 556 7.95 12.82 18.38
N ILE A 557 8.30 11.77 19.13
CA ILE A 557 8.94 10.56 18.60
C ILE A 557 7.89 9.45 18.48
N ASP A 558 7.66 8.97 17.25
CA ASP A 558 6.79 7.86 16.94
C ASP A 558 7.42 6.52 17.37
N GLY A 559 6.92 5.96 18.46
CA GLY A 559 7.35 4.67 19.01
C GLY A 559 8.48 4.79 20.04
N GLN A 560 9.43 3.86 20.00
CA GLN A 560 10.53 3.82 20.97
C GLN A 560 11.56 4.92 20.70
N VAL A 561 11.95 5.65 21.75
CA VAL A 561 12.98 6.71 21.71
C VAL A 561 14.40 6.19 21.44
N ASN A 562 14.64 4.90 21.66
CA ASN A 562 15.94 4.25 21.45
C ASN A 562 15.80 2.96 20.62
N GLU A 563 16.84 2.64 19.86
CA GLU A 563 17.10 1.28 19.38
C GLU A 563 17.99 0.56 20.40
N GLY A 564 17.38 0.00 21.45
CA GLY A 564 18.11 -0.51 22.62
C GLY A 564 18.83 -1.85 22.44
N THR A 565 18.83 -2.45 21.24
CA THR A 565 19.39 -3.79 21.03
C THR A 565 20.91 -3.83 20.92
N ASN A 566 21.56 -2.69 20.60
CA ASN A 566 23.02 -2.57 20.46
C ASN A 566 23.55 -1.34 21.19
N ALA A 567 24.79 -1.38 21.68
CA ALA A 567 25.41 -0.20 22.31
C ALA A 567 25.72 0.94 21.32
N VAL A 568 25.83 0.61 20.03
CA VAL A 568 26.11 1.53 18.93
C VAL A 568 25.02 1.38 17.88
N THR A 569 24.26 2.45 17.65
CA THR A 569 23.16 2.54 16.69
C THR A 569 23.28 3.83 15.86
N ALA A 570 24.47 4.12 15.33
CA ALA A 570 24.74 5.34 14.57
C ALA A 570 23.92 5.48 13.27
N GLU A 571 23.36 4.36 12.80
CA GLU A 571 22.56 4.23 11.60
C GLU A 571 21.11 4.74 11.74
N VAL A 572 20.58 4.83 12.96
CA VAL A 572 19.20 5.30 13.19
C VAL A 572 19.13 6.82 13.29
N ARG A 573 17.97 7.40 12.92
CA ARG A 573 17.79 8.85 12.85
C ARG A 573 16.43 9.25 13.43
N ILE A 574 16.42 10.25 14.31
CA ILE A 574 15.18 10.81 14.89
C ILE A 574 14.24 11.34 13.80
N GLN A 575 14.78 11.99 12.76
CA GLN A 575 13.99 12.54 11.66
C GLN A 575 13.16 11.50 10.89
N ASP A 576 13.48 10.20 11.01
CA ASP A 576 12.69 9.15 10.38
C ASP A 576 11.43 8.82 11.19
N VAL A 577 11.36 9.20 12.46
CA VAL A 577 10.29 8.83 13.39
C VAL A 577 9.67 10.05 14.10
N LEU A 578 9.58 11.20 13.43
CA LEU A 578 8.85 12.34 13.98
C LEU A 578 7.33 12.15 13.87
N ASP A 579 6.61 12.43 14.96
CA ASP A 579 5.16 12.39 15.06
C ASP A 579 4.55 13.81 15.15
N PRO A 580 3.95 14.34 14.07
CA PRO A 580 3.31 15.66 14.09
C PRO A 580 1.98 15.70 14.85
N PHE A 581 1.44 14.55 15.26
CA PHE A 581 0.17 14.45 15.97
C PHE A 581 0.33 14.49 17.50
N ASP A 582 1.56 14.43 18.01
CA ASP A 582 1.84 14.41 19.44
C ASP A 582 1.27 15.66 20.14
N VAL A 583 0.40 15.44 21.12
CA VAL A 583 -0.21 16.49 21.93
C VAL A 583 0.83 17.31 22.70
N ALA A 584 2.02 16.74 22.96
CA ALA A 584 3.12 17.44 23.58
C ALA A 584 3.59 18.63 22.72
N ILE A 585 3.48 18.59 21.39
CA ILE A 585 3.75 19.76 20.53
C ILE A 585 2.87 20.95 20.93
N TYR A 586 1.58 20.71 21.20
CA TYR A 586 0.68 21.76 21.68
C TYR A 586 1.06 22.26 23.08
N ARG A 587 1.41 21.35 23.99
CA ARG A 587 1.79 21.70 25.37
C ARG A 587 3.08 22.53 25.40
N GLU A 588 4.07 22.17 24.58
CA GLU A 588 5.32 22.90 24.43
C GLU A 588 5.11 24.29 23.83
N LEU A 589 4.31 24.38 22.75
CA LEU A 589 3.94 25.67 22.15
C LEU A 589 3.19 26.56 23.16
N ALA A 590 2.29 26.00 23.97
CA ALA A 590 1.57 26.73 25.01
C ALA A 590 2.50 27.22 26.14
N GLY A 591 3.57 26.48 26.42
CA GLY A 591 4.64 26.88 27.35
C GLY A 591 5.64 27.89 26.76
N GLY A 592 5.56 28.20 25.46
CA GLY A 592 6.47 29.13 24.78
C GLY A 592 7.71 28.47 24.16
N THR A 593 7.83 27.15 24.19
CA THR A 593 8.87 26.40 23.47
C THR A 593 8.51 26.34 21.99
N THR A 594 9.44 26.77 21.13
CA THR A 594 9.19 26.87 19.69
C THR A 594 10.16 26.07 18.84
N VAL A 595 11.31 25.69 19.41
CA VAL A 595 12.35 24.90 18.77
C VAL A 595 12.84 23.87 19.78
N ALA A 596 13.13 22.66 19.32
CA ALA A 596 13.76 21.65 20.14
C ALA A 596 14.87 20.93 19.37
N ASN A 597 15.87 20.44 20.08
CA ASN A 597 16.74 19.38 19.60
C ASN A 597 16.20 18.04 20.13
N VAL A 598 15.62 17.26 19.24
CA VAL A 598 15.03 15.95 19.55
C VAL A 598 16.11 14.90 19.39
N LEU A 599 16.30 14.10 20.44
CA LEU A 599 17.42 13.18 20.55
C LEU A 599 17.03 11.84 21.15
N HIS A 600 17.90 10.86 20.93
CA HIS A 600 17.79 9.54 21.52
C HIS A 600 17.92 9.64 23.05
N GLY A 601 17.33 8.68 23.75
CA GLY A 601 17.43 8.55 25.20
C GLY A 601 18.79 7.97 25.63
N SER A 602 18.89 7.61 26.91
CA SER A 602 20.15 7.22 27.55
C SER A 602 20.52 5.73 27.40
N ALA A 603 19.89 4.98 26.49
CA ALA A 603 20.04 3.53 26.43
C ALA A 603 21.31 3.06 25.70
N ASN A 604 21.87 3.90 24.82
CA ASN A 604 22.98 3.54 23.94
C ASN A 604 24.20 4.45 24.21
N ALA A 605 25.41 3.92 24.03
CA ALA A 605 26.63 4.74 24.09
C ALA A 605 26.75 5.66 22.86
N ILE A 606 26.32 5.18 21.70
CA ILE A 606 26.11 5.97 20.48
C ILE A 606 24.68 5.72 20.02
N GLY A 607 23.76 6.65 20.30
CA GLY A 607 22.31 6.46 20.10
C GLY A 607 21.76 6.67 18.69
N GLY A 608 22.50 7.37 17.83
CA GLY A 608 22.06 7.72 16.47
C GLY A 608 22.07 9.23 16.22
N GLN A 609 21.50 9.64 15.08
CA GLN A 609 21.48 11.04 14.63
C GLN A 609 20.28 11.82 15.21
N THR A 610 20.55 12.97 15.80
CA THR A 610 19.54 13.87 16.39
C THR A 610 18.81 14.70 15.32
N SER A 611 17.75 15.42 15.71
CA SER A 611 17.03 16.31 14.79
C SER A 611 16.61 17.61 15.46
N VAL A 612 17.03 18.74 14.89
CA VAL A 612 16.53 20.06 15.31
C VAL A 612 15.21 20.34 14.61
N VAL A 613 14.17 20.57 15.41
CA VAL A 613 12.81 20.78 14.95
C VAL A 613 12.27 22.12 15.40
N LYS A 614 11.32 22.65 14.62
CA LYS A 614 10.48 23.78 14.97
C LYS A 614 9.07 23.27 15.18
N TRP A 615 8.51 23.53 16.35
CA TRP A 615 7.16 23.09 16.67
C TRP A 615 6.14 23.80 15.79
N ARG A 616 5.40 23.00 15.03
CA ARG A 616 4.32 23.45 14.15
C ARG A 616 3.17 22.49 14.29
N ARG A 617 2.05 22.97 14.82
CA ARG A 617 0.83 22.18 14.92
C ARG A 617 0.11 22.14 13.57
N GLY A 618 -0.26 20.94 13.12
CA GLY A 618 -1.11 20.75 11.94
C GLY A 618 -0.38 20.70 10.59
N GLY A 619 0.95 20.51 10.62
CA GLY A 619 1.73 20.14 9.44
C GLY A 619 2.03 18.63 9.43
N GLY A 620 2.78 18.18 8.42
CA GLY A 620 3.34 16.84 8.37
C GLY A 620 4.67 16.73 9.13
N PRO A 621 5.27 15.53 9.21
CA PRO A 621 6.53 15.33 9.93
C PRO A 621 7.69 16.17 9.37
N ASP A 622 7.78 16.35 8.05
CA ASP A 622 8.82 17.17 7.43
C ASP A 622 8.62 18.68 7.71
N ASP A 623 7.41 19.13 8.07
CA ASP A 623 7.16 20.54 8.43
C ASP A 623 7.76 20.91 9.78
N LEU A 624 8.02 19.91 10.64
CA LEU A 624 8.72 20.09 11.91
C LEU A 624 10.21 20.33 11.71
N LEU A 625 10.83 19.81 10.64
CA LEU A 625 12.28 19.87 10.47
C LEU A 625 12.78 21.30 10.25
N LEU A 626 13.82 21.69 11.00
CA LEU A 626 14.57 22.92 10.76
C LEU A 626 15.77 22.61 9.85
N THR A 627 15.54 22.54 8.54
CA THR A 627 16.55 22.09 7.55
C THR A 627 17.81 22.94 7.44
N THR A 628 17.81 24.16 8.00
CA THR A 628 18.98 25.04 8.07
C THR A 628 19.84 24.81 9.31
N ALA A 629 19.39 24.00 10.26
CA ALA A 629 20.19 23.64 11.43
C ALA A 629 21.33 22.67 11.03
N PRO A 630 22.46 22.68 11.74
CA PRO A 630 23.49 21.67 11.58
C PRO A 630 22.90 20.26 11.80
N ALA A 631 23.37 19.28 11.03
CA ALA A 631 23.09 17.88 11.33
C ALA A 631 23.78 17.50 12.64
N GLY A 632 23.11 16.68 13.46
CA GLY A 632 23.62 16.20 14.74
C GLY A 632 23.40 14.71 14.93
#